data_AF-A0A7C4H476-F1
#
_entry.id   AF-A0A7C4H476-F1
#
_cell.length_a   1.000
_cell.length_b   1.000
_cell.length_c   1.000
_cell.angle_alpha   90.00
_cell.angle_beta   90.00
_cell.angle_gamma   90.00
#
_symmetry.space_group_name_H-M   'P 1'
#
loop_
_entity.id
_entity.type
_entity.pdbx_description
1 polymer ?
#
loop_
_entity_poly.entity_id
_entity_poly.type
_entity_poly.pdbx_seq_one_letter_code
_entity_poly.pdbx_strand_id
1 'polypeptide(L)'
;MHLLLTSFYLSILTFYLGVFIYALPIPITGLKRWGPRLINDAFFIAILSTTIDSIIGFADYLRHTLGGNWTYYIHAVRGLIMYRTTLITVLSILKDYILKVVPGVSRLLSIGINILTASLYALLLMYFLALLVYYNIGVLSSLGITLMAIPFRIARSAGAFLLSFTLVLYLALPLYPNFVSILSVPLSHSFLDVTVIYGNIVTDLGYRVLEGYVGLEVENKYIGPAKLAPNGHMLLIVNKKYLDKPSTLYFDASSHRFYTNLTNIILSNLCLNRSTLNMCRIDVAVKGLLYYRKGMTIHMTPQPQFLEILEIESNSISFKVKLQSNGSLYLSIVNQYKINLISINNTINIDDLAKYRAYGWIWYNVPGNTYVIPLTPGIYTIHLKFEVSSLEGLEPSTDHLYPINIYELQPETVGDIMDILTYTSYVEVISSLLYLSLLMSTSYGLSKLLGSTTRLRLIP
;
A
#
# COMPACT_ATOMS: atom_id res chain seq x y z
N MET A 1 38.94 -3.72 18.08
CA MET A 1 40.37 -3.96 18.34
C MET A 1 40.74 -3.86 19.82
N HIS A 2 40.37 -2.78 20.53
CA HIS A 2 40.69 -2.65 21.97
C HIS A 2 40.12 -3.76 22.86
N LEU A 3 38.90 -4.26 22.59
CA LEU A 3 38.27 -5.35 23.36
C LEU A 3 38.96 -6.71 23.21
N LEU A 4 39.53 -7.02 22.04
CA LEU A 4 40.27 -8.26 21.85
C LEU A 4 41.62 -8.23 22.58
N LEU A 5 42.27 -7.07 22.57
CA LEU A 5 43.50 -6.84 23.31
C LEU A 5 43.25 -6.94 24.83
N THR A 6 42.18 -6.34 25.35
CA THR A 6 41.82 -6.50 26.77
C THR A 6 41.49 -7.95 27.11
N SER A 7 40.75 -8.66 26.25
CA SER A 7 40.48 -10.09 26.41
C SER A 7 41.76 -10.93 26.48
N PHE A 8 42.78 -10.60 25.67
CA PHE A 8 44.09 -11.27 25.71
C PHE A 8 44.84 -11.00 27.02
N TYR A 9 44.88 -9.75 27.50
CA TYR A 9 45.49 -9.43 28.80
C TYR A 9 44.73 -10.07 29.97
N LEU A 10 43.40 -10.12 29.92
CA LEU A 10 42.56 -10.82 30.90
C LEU A 10 42.84 -12.33 30.91
N SER A 11 43.10 -12.92 29.74
CA SER A 11 43.54 -14.32 29.64
C SER A 11 44.89 -14.52 30.34
N ILE A 12 45.89 -13.67 30.08
CA ILE A 12 47.21 -13.73 30.74
C ILE A 12 47.07 -13.61 32.26
N LEU A 13 46.24 -12.67 32.74
CA LEU A 13 45.95 -12.53 34.16
C LEU A 13 45.32 -13.81 34.74
N THR A 14 44.37 -14.40 34.03
CA THR A 14 43.70 -15.65 34.43
C THR A 14 44.69 -16.81 34.49
N PHE A 15 45.65 -16.87 33.56
CA PHE A 15 46.73 -17.85 33.57
C PHE A 15 47.60 -17.72 34.83
N TYR A 16 48.09 -16.50 35.13
CA TYR A 16 48.93 -16.28 36.30
C TYR A 16 48.18 -16.55 37.62
N LEU A 17 46.90 -16.18 37.71
CA LEU A 17 46.06 -16.54 38.86
C LEU A 17 45.92 -18.06 39.00
N GLY A 18 45.76 -18.78 37.88
CA GLY A 18 45.69 -20.23 37.87
C GLY A 18 46.98 -20.90 38.36
N VAL A 19 48.15 -20.42 37.87
CA VAL A 19 49.47 -20.91 38.30
C VAL A 19 49.70 -20.61 39.78
N PHE A 20 49.38 -19.40 40.24
CA PHE A 20 49.51 -19.00 41.64
C PHE A 20 48.67 -19.90 42.55
N ILE A 21 47.39 -20.12 42.22
CA ILE A 21 46.49 -21.01 42.97
C ILE A 21 47.03 -22.44 43.01
N TYR A 22 47.62 -22.91 41.91
CA TYR A 22 48.18 -24.27 41.84
C TYR A 22 49.45 -24.42 42.67
N ALA A 23 50.31 -23.40 42.71
CA ALA A 23 51.58 -23.38 43.43
C ALA A 23 51.43 -23.17 44.95
N LEU A 24 50.26 -22.70 45.43
CA LEU A 24 50.04 -22.45 46.86
C LEU A 24 50.24 -23.73 47.70
N PRO A 25 51.00 -23.66 48.81
CA PRO A 25 51.21 -24.77 49.73
C PRO A 25 50.00 -24.96 50.67
N ILE A 26 48.78 -24.79 50.17
CA ILE A 26 47.54 -24.87 50.95
C ILE A 26 46.78 -26.15 50.55
N PRO A 27 46.52 -27.10 51.47
CA PRO A 27 45.89 -28.38 51.14
C PRO A 27 44.36 -28.32 50.99
N ILE A 28 43.80 -27.23 50.42
CA ILE A 28 42.37 -27.12 50.13
C ILE A 28 42.10 -27.68 48.74
N THR A 29 41.57 -28.91 48.68
CA THR A 29 41.29 -29.65 47.44
C THR A 29 40.34 -28.89 46.50
N GLY A 30 39.39 -28.15 47.05
CA GLY A 30 38.47 -27.30 46.28
C GLY A 30 39.18 -26.19 45.51
N LEU A 31 40.07 -25.46 46.18
CA LEU A 31 40.83 -24.35 45.61
C LEU A 31 41.88 -24.85 44.61
N LYS A 32 42.59 -25.94 44.92
CA LYS A 32 43.59 -26.52 44.00
C LYS A 32 43.00 -27.03 42.69
N ARG A 33 41.73 -27.45 42.67
CA ARG A 33 41.02 -27.82 41.42
C ARG A 33 40.77 -26.62 40.49
N TRP A 34 40.86 -25.39 40.99
CA TRP A 34 40.62 -24.19 40.19
C TRP A 34 41.84 -23.79 39.38
N GLY A 35 43.05 -24.03 39.88
CA GLY A 35 44.30 -23.71 39.20
C GLY A 35 44.38 -24.28 37.77
N PRO A 36 44.30 -25.61 37.59
CA PRO A 36 44.32 -26.23 36.26
C PRO A 36 43.16 -25.80 35.35
N ARG A 37 41.99 -25.50 35.92
CA ARG A 37 40.83 -25.02 35.15
C ARG A 37 41.06 -23.61 34.60
N LEU A 38 41.55 -22.69 35.44
CA LEU A 38 41.86 -21.32 35.03
C LEU A 38 42.98 -21.28 33.99
N ILE A 39 43.99 -22.15 34.11
CA ILE A 39 45.06 -22.29 33.12
C ILE A 39 44.49 -22.73 31.76
N ASN A 40 43.67 -23.78 31.73
CA ASN A 40 43.06 -24.25 30.48
C ASN A 40 42.14 -23.18 29.85
N ASP A 41 41.41 -22.45 30.69
CA ASP A 41 40.54 -21.37 30.23
C ASP A 41 41.31 -20.24 29.59
N ALA A 42 42.41 -19.81 30.21
CA ALA A 42 43.28 -18.78 29.66
C ALA A 42 43.78 -19.16 28.26
N PHE A 43 44.28 -20.38 28.08
CA PHE A 43 44.71 -20.86 26.76
C PHE A 43 43.56 -20.84 25.74
N PHE A 44 42.38 -21.33 26.13
CA PHE A 44 41.21 -21.32 25.25
C PHE A 44 40.84 -19.90 24.80
N ILE A 45 40.80 -18.94 25.72
CA ILE A 45 40.46 -17.53 25.43
C ILE A 45 41.55 -16.87 24.56
N ALA A 46 42.83 -17.16 24.82
CA ALA A 46 43.94 -16.60 24.04
C ALA A 46 43.91 -17.08 22.58
N ILE A 47 43.65 -18.37 22.38
CA ILE A 47 43.47 -18.96 21.04
C ILE A 47 42.23 -18.35 20.38
N LEU A 48 41.11 -18.25 21.11
CA LEU A 48 39.87 -17.70 20.56
C LEU A 48 40.02 -16.22 20.15
N SER A 49 40.68 -15.41 20.98
CA SER A 49 40.92 -13.99 20.68
C SER A 49 41.79 -13.78 19.44
N THR A 50 42.75 -14.67 19.20
CA THR A 50 43.65 -14.61 18.03
C THR A 50 43.04 -15.22 16.77
N THR A 51 42.07 -16.12 16.89
CA THR A 51 41.46 -16.83 15.76
C THR A 51 40.08 -16.31 15.35
N ILE A 52 39.52 -15.33 16.07
CA ILE A 52 38.14 -14.86 15.85
C ILE A 52 37.91 -14.31 14.43
N ASP A 53 38.86 -13.58 13.86
CA ASP A 53 38.72 -13.03 12.52
C ASP A 53 38.66 -14.16 11.47
N SER A 54 39.43 -15.23 11.67
CA SER A 54 39.38 -16.43 10.84
C SER A 54 38.03 -17.17 10.99
N ILE A 55 37.47 -17.23 12.20
CA ILE A 55 36.15 -17.81 12.46
C ILE A 55 35.06 -17.01 11.73
N ILE A 56 35.11 -15.68 11.81
CA ILE A 56 34.17 -14.79 11.11
C ILE A 56 34.32 -14.94 9.60
N GLY A 57 35.56 -14.99 9.09
CA GLY A 57 35.82 -15.21 7.67
C GLY A 57 35.30 -16.55 7.16
N PHE A 58 35.46 -17.62 7.96
CA PHE A 58 34.87 -18.92 7.63
C PHE A 58 33.33 -18.90 7.67
N ALA A 59 32.74 -18.21 8.65
CA ALA A 59 31.29 -18.02 8.71
C ALA A 59 30.76 -17.26 7.49
N ASP A 60 31.50 -16.26 7.01
CA ASP A 60 31.17 -15.50 5.81
C ASP A 60 31.27 -16.35 4.53
N TYR A 61 32.30 -17.19 4.43
CA TYR A 61 32.44 -18.16 3.34
C TYR A 61 31.26 -19.15 3.29
N LEU A 62 30.87 -19.71 4.45
CA LEU A 62 29.71 -20.60 4.54
C LEU A 62 28.43 -19.88 4.14
N ARG A 63 28.22 -18.65 4.63
CA ARG A 63 27.05 -17.83 4.29
C ARG A 63 26.91 -17.66 2.78
N HIS A 64 27.99 -17.30 2.08
CA HIS A 64 27.95 -17.13 0.62
C HIS A 64 27.67 -18.44 -0.11
N THR A 65 28.27 -19.56 0.34
CA THR A 65 28.06 -20.88 -0.26
C THR A 65 26.61 -21.36 -0.12
N LEU A 66 25.95 -21.00 0.99
CA LEU A 66 24.53 -21.27 1.24
C LEU A 66 23.58 -20.30 0.51
N GLY A 67 24.11 -19.36 -0.28
CA GLY A 67 23.34 -18.38 -1.03
C GLY A 67 22.87 -17.18 -0.20
N GLY A 68 23.43 -16.96 1.00
CA GLY A 68 23.06 -15.84 1.86
C GLY A 68 23.73 -14.54 1.40
N ASN A 69 22.95 -13.47 1.21
CA ASN A 69 23.45 -12.14 0.85
C ASN A 69 22.83 -11.06 1.75
N TRP A 70 23.67 -10.39 2.55
CA TRP A 70 23.24 -9.33 3.48
C TRP A 70 22.54 -8.16 2.79
N THR A 71 23.09 -7.68 1.68
CA THR A 71 22.53 -6.55 0.94
C THR A 71 21.16 -6.91 0.40
N TYR A 72 21.04 -8.08 -0.23
CA TYR A 72 19.75 -8.59 -0.72
C TYR A 72 18.72 -8.72 0.41
N TYR A 73 19.11 -9.34 1.53
CA TYR A 73 18.24 -9.54 2.67
C TYR A 73 17.76 -8.21 3.29
N ILE A 74 18.65 -7.25 3.52
CA ILE A 74 18.31 -5.93 4.07
C ILE A 74 17.34 -5.18 3.14
N HIS A 75 17.58 -5.20 1.82
CA HIS A 75 16.68 -4.59 0.85
C HIS A 75 15.31 -5.29 0.81
N ALA A 76 15.29 -6.63 0.83
CA ALA A 76 14.05 -7.40 0.83
C ALA A 76 13.19 -7.13 2.07
N VAL A 77 13.77 -7.21 3.28
CA VAL A 77 13.05 -6.94 4.52
C VAL A 77 12.57 -5.48 4.59
N ARG A 78 13.39 -4.51 4.17
CA ARG A 78 12.99 -3.10 4.10
C ARG A 78 11.83 -2.88 3.14
N GLY A 79 11.85 -3.52 1.97
CA GLY A 79 10.77 -3.47 0.99
C GLY A 79 9.46 -4.04 1.54
N LEU A 80 9.52 -5.18 2.24
CA LEU A 80 8.38 -5.79 2.90
C LEU A 80 7.81 -4.89 4.01
N ILE A 81 8.65 -4.28 4.85
CA ILE A 81 8.21 -3.31 5.88
C ILE A 81 7.48 -2.14 5.23
N MET A 82 8.07 -1.52 4.19
CA MET A 82 7.45 -0.40 3.49
C MET A 82 6.09 -0.79 2.91
N TYR A 83 6.03 -1.92 2.21
CA TYR A 83 4.78 -2.45 1.65
C TYR A 83 3.71 -2.67 2.73
N ARG A 84 4.06 -3.28 3.86
CA ARG A 84 3.12 -3.53 4.97
C ARG A 84 2.62 -2.23 5.61
N THR A 85 3.50 -1.25 5.83
CA THR A 85 3.07 0.07 6.34
C THR A 85 2.10 0.78 5.39
N THR A 86 2.35 0.71 4.06
CA THR A 86 1.42 1.29 3.07
C THR A 86 0.07 0.58 3.05
N LEU A 87 0.04 -0.74 3.13
CA LEU A 87 -1.21 -1.49 3.19
C LEU A 87 -2.01 -1.19 4.46
N ILE A 88 -1.35 -1.18 5.62
CA ILE A 88 -2.01 -0.87 6.90
C ILE A 88 -2.61 0.53 6.89
N THR A 89 -1.86 1.52 6.39
CA THR A 89 -2.36 2.91 6.29
C THR A 89 -3.55 3.02 5.34
N VAL A 90 -3.48 2.42 4.15
CA VAL A 90 -4.60 2.40 3.18
C VAL A 90 -5.84 1.71 3.77
N LEU A 91 -5.67 0.53 4.37
CA LEU A 91 -6.77 -0.21 4.99
C LEU A 91 -7.37 0.53 6.20
N SER A 92 -6.54 1.24 6.96
CA SER A 92 -7.02 2.04 8.09
C SER A 92 -7.86 3.23 7.62
N ILE A 93 -7.42 3.92 6.57
CA ILE A 93 -8.20 4.99 5.94
C ILE A 93 -9.53 4.42 5.41
N LEU A 94 -9.49 3.31 4.66
CA LEU A 94 -10.69 2.65 4.13
C LEU A 94 -11.66 2.22 5.25
N LYS A 95 -11.15 1.69 6.36
CA LYS A 95 -11.95 1.32 7.52
C LYS A 95 -12.72 2.53 8.07
N ASP A 96 -12.09 3.70 8.19
CA ASP A 96 -12.72 4.91 8.71
C ASP A 96 -13.81 5.46 7.76
N TYR A 97 -13.65 5.26 6.45
CA TYR A 97 -14.70 5.57 5.47
C TYR A 97 -15.86 4.56 5.50
N ILE A 98 -15.57 3.25 5.57
CA ILE A 98 -16.56 2.16 5.55
C ILE A 98 -17.37 2.10 6.86
N LEU A 99 -16.79 2.50 7.99
CA LEU A 99 -17.47 2.63 9.28
C LEU A 99 -18.74 3.50 9.21
N LYS A 100 -18.77 4.46 8.29
CA LYS A 100 -19.93 5.34 8.07
C LYS A 100 -21.05 4.68 7.25
N VAL A 101 -20.74 3.58 6.55
CA VAL A 101 -21.64 2.97 5.55
C VAL A 101 -22.13 1.59 5.99
N VAL A 102 -21.25 0.71 6.52
CA VAL A 102 -21.64 -0.66 6.94
C VAL A 102 -20.88 -1.08 8.22
N PRO A 103 -21.54 -1.11 9.39
CA PRO A 103 -20.85 -1.39 10.68
C PRO A 103 -20.26 -2.81 10.77
N GLY A 104 -20.80 -3.81 10.06
CA GLY A 104 -20.32 -5.20 10.09
C GLY A 104 -18.96 -5.44 9.42
N VAL A 105 -18.66 -4.74 8.34
CA VAL A 105 -17.41 -4.91 7.56
C VAL A 105 -16.19 -4.33 8.30
N SER A 106 -16.42 -3.32 9.14
CA SER A 106 -15.37 -2.68 9.95
C SER A 106 -14.63 -3.65 10.88
N ARG A 107 -15.32 -4.69 11.37
CA ARG A 107 -14.75 -5.71 12.26
C ARG A 107 -13.86 -6.70 11.52
N LEU A 108 -14.17 -7.05 10.28
CA LEU A 108 -13.31 -7.90 9.45
C LEU A 108 -12.04 -7.14 9.03
N LEU A 109 -12.18 -5.86 8.67
CA LEU A 109 -11.06 -4.98 8.38
C LEU A 109 -10.14 -4.80 9.60
N SER A 110 -10.70 -4.66 10.80
CA SER A 110 -9.87 -4.52 12.02
C SER A 110 -9.08 -5.79 12.34
N ILE A 111 -9.65 -6.98 12.12
CA ILE A 111 -8.93 -8.25 12.26
C ILE A 111 -7.77 -8.32 11.25
N GLY A 112 -8.03 -7.97 9.98
CA GLY A 112 -6.99 -7.96 8.95
C GLY A 112 -5.86 -6.96 9.24
N ILE A 113 -6.20 -5.75 9.68
CA ILE A 113 -5.22 -4.74 10.09
C ILE A 113 -4.37 -5.25 11.26
N ASN A 114 -4.97 -5.88 12.27
CA ASN A 114 -4.24 -6.41 13.42
C ASN A 114 -3.24 -7.51 13.02
N ILE A 115 -3.62 -8.41 12.10
CA ILE A 115 -2.72 -9.45 11.58
C ILE A 115 -1.56 -8.83 10.80
N LEU A 116 -1.85 -7.88 9.92
CA LEU A 116 -0.81 -7.14 9.17
C LEU A 116 0.12 -6.37 10.11
N THR A 117 -0.42 -5.81 11.18
CA THR A 117 0.35 -5.10 12.21
C THR A 117 1.26 -6.06 12.98
N ALA A 118 0.79 -7.27 13.30
CA ALA A 118 1.63 -8.31 13.91
C ALA A 118 2.76 -8.75 12.97
N SER A 119 2.49 -8.91 11.67
CA SER A 119 3.52 -9.16 10.65
C SER A 119 4.55 -8.04 10.59
N LEU A 120 4.10 -6.78 10.62
CA LEU A 120 4.99 -5.62 10.63
C LEU A 120 5.94 -5.65 11.83
N TYR A 121 5.44 -5.96 13.04
CA TYR A 121 6.30 -6.06 14.22
C TYR A 121 7.31 -7.21 14.13
N ALA A 122 6.92 -8.35 13.58
CA ALA A 122 7.83 -9.48 13.37
C ALA A 122 8.97 -9.12 12.39
N LEU A 123 8.63 -8.48 11.27
CA LEU A 123 9.60 -8.00 10.28
C LEU A 123 10.51 -6.91 10.87
N LEU A 124 9.98 -6.01 11.68
CA LEU A 124 10.75 -4.94 12.31
C LEU A 124 11.73 -5.51 13.35
N LEU A 125 11.34 -6.53 14.11
CA LEU A 125 12.24 -7.23 15.02
C LEU A 125 13.38 -7.93 14.27
N MET A 126 13.06 -8.65 13.19
CA MET A 126 14.06 -9.26 12.30
C MET A 126 15.03 -8.22 11.74
N TYR A 127 14.49 -7.10 11.26
CA TYR A 127 15.28 -5.99 10.73
C TYR A 127 16.19 -5.34 11.78
N PHE A 128 15.69 -5.12 12.98
CA PHE A 128 16.48 -4.57 14.08
C PHE A 128 17.64 -5.51 14.46
N LEU A 129 17.36 -6.81 14.63
CA LEU A 129 18.38 -7.81 14.91
C LEU A 129 19.42 -7.90 13.80
N ALA A 130 18.97 -7.81 12.55
CA ALA A 130 19.84 -7.79 11.38
C ALA A 130 20.82 -6.62 11.40
N LEU A 131 20.33 -5.39 11.62
CA LEU A 131 21.19 -4.21 11.69
C LEU A 131 22.16 -4.28 12.88
N LEU A 132 21.66 -4.76 14.03
CA LEU A 132 22.47 -4.93 15.23
C LEU A 132 23.66 -5.85 14.96
N VAL A 133 23.44 -7.00 14.34
CA VAL A 133 24.49 -7.99 14.08
C VAL A 133 25.38 -7.58 12.89
N TYR A 134 24.79 -7.14 11.78
CA TYR A 134 25.54 -6.82 10.56
C TYR A 134 26.58 -5.72 10.78
N TYR A 135 26.18 -4.62 11.43
CA TYR A 135 27.09 -3.49 11.65
C TYR A 135 28.02 -3.68 12.86
N ASN A 136 27.65 -4.52 13.83
CA ASN A 136 28.39 -4.65 15.09
C ASN A 136 28.99 -6.04 15.32
N ILE A 137 29.11 -6.91 14.32
CA ILE A 137 29.67 -8.27 14.50
C ILE A 137 31.02 -8.25 15.23
N GLY A 138 31.95 -7.39 14.81
CA GLY A 138 33.27 -7.29 15.45
C GLY A 138 33.18 -6.85 16.92
N VAL A 139 32.28 -5.92 17.24
CA VAL A 139 32.09 -5.44 18.62
C VAL A 139 31.41 -6.50 19.48
N LEU A 140 30.34 -7.12 18.99
CA LEU A 140 29.57 -8.13 19.73
C LEU A 140 30.38 -9.41 19.96
N SER A 141 31.10 -9.89 18.95
CA SER A 141 31.99 -11.05 19.09
C SER A 141 33.15 -10.76 20.05
N SER A 142 33.80 -9.59 19.94
CA SER A 142 34.88 -9.22 20.87
C SER A 142 34.39 -8.99 22.31
N LEU A 143 33.20 -8.43 22.49
CA LEU A 143 32.55 -8.32 23.80
C LEU A 143 32.24 -9.71 24.38
N GLY A 144 31.76 -10.64 23.55
CA GLY A 144 31.53 -12.02 23.95
C GLY A 144 32.80 -12.70 24.47
N ILE A 145 33.90 -12.59 23.73
CA ILE A 145 35.21 -13.13 24.14
C ILE A 145 35.73 -12.42 25.40
N THR A 146 35.52 -11.09 25.53
CA THR A 146 35.92 -10.33 26.72
C THR A 146 35.17 -10.81 27.97
N LEU A 147 33.85 -11.03 27.86
CA LEU A 147 33.04 -11.59 28.96
C LEU A 147 33.48 -13.02 29.30
N MET A 148 33.84 -13.83 28.30
CA MET A 148 34.43 -15.14 28.55
C MET A 148 35.78 -15.06 29.26
N ALA A 149 36.54 -14.00 29.03
CA ALA A 149 37.86 -13.76 29.61
C ALA A 149 37.85 -13.33 31.08
N ILE A 150 36.68 -13.00 31.65
CA ILE A 150 36.58 -12.62 33.06
C ILE A 150 37.01 -13.81 33.94
N PRO A 151 37.97 -13.60 34.86
CA PRO A 151 38.46 -14.65 35.75
C PRO A 151 37.34 -15.34 36.54
N PHE A 152 37.60 -16.57 36.98
CA PHE A 152 36.65 -17.39 37.75
C PHE A 152 35.34 -17.71 37.00
N ARG A 153 35.30 -17.53 35.68
CA ARG A 153 34.14 -17.86 34.82
C ARG A 153 32.84 -17.14 35.18
N ILE A 154 32.91 -16.00 35.88
CA ILE A 154 31.71 -15.29 36.38
C ILE A 154 30.76 -14.93 35.24
N ALA A 155 31.30 -14.44 34.12
CA ALA A 155 30.52 -14.03 32.94
C ALA A 155 30.65 -15.00 31.75
N ARG A 156 31.22 -16.20 31.95
CA ARG A 156 31.57 -17.10 30.85
C ARG A 156 30.36 -17.56 30.04
N SER A 157 29.25 -17.88 30.70
CA SER A 157 28.01 -18.29 30.02
C SER A 157 27.43 -17.16 29.19
N ALA A 158 27.41 -15.93 29.72
CA ALA A 158 26.93 -14.75 29.01
C ALA A 158 27.82 -14.44 27.79
N GLY A 159 29.14 -14.48 27.96
CA GLY A 159 30.07 -14.26 26.85
C GLY A 159 29.99 -15.34 25.76
N ALA A 160 29.90 -16.61 26.15
CA ALA A 160 29.73 -17.72 25.21
C ALA A 160 28.39 -17.64 24.45
N PHE A 161 27.31 -17.25 25.13
CA PHE A 161 26.03 -17.02 24.46
C PHE A 161 26.09 -15.84 23.50
N LEU A 162 26.65 -14.71 23.90
CA LEU A 162 26.76 -13.53 23.06
C LEU A 162 27.59 -13.80 21.80
N LEU A 163 28.71 -14.52 21.94
CA LEU A 163 29.55 -14.92 20.81
C LEU A 163 28.80 -15.86 19.86
N SER A 164 28.15 -16.91 20.39
CA SER A 164 27.37 -17.84 19.59
C SER A 164 26.20 -17.17 18.88
N PHE A 165 25.45 -16.34 19.60
CA PHE A 165 24.34 -15.55 19.07
C PHE A 165 24.80 -14.71 17.88
N THR A 166 25.91 -13.96 18.06
CA THR A 166 26.44 -13.11 17.00
C THR A 166 26.84 -13.93 15.77
N LEU A 167 27.57 -15.03 15.94
CA LEU A 167 28.02 -15.87 14.82
C LEU A 167 26.86 -16.54 14.09
N VAL A 168 25.92 -17.13 14.82
CA VAL A 168 24.77 -17.84 14.24
C VAL A 168 23.87 -16.86 13.50
N LEU A 169 23.50 -15.73 14.11
CA LEU A 169 22.68 -14.74 13.44
C LEU A 169 23.42 -14.14 12.23
N TYR A 170 24.74 -13.96 12.32
CA TYR A 170 25.50 -13.39 11.22
C TYR A 170 25.48 -14.29 9.97
N LEU A 171 25.65 -15.59 10.20
CA LEU A 171 25.66 -16.59 9.13
C LEU A 171 24.25 -16.81 8.58
N ALA A 172 23.25 -16.93 9.48
CA ALA A 172 21.96 -17.47 9.11
C ALA A 172 20.91 -16.42 8.75
N LEU A 173 20.85 -15.24 9.38
CA LEU A 173 19.80 -14.24 9.08
C LEU A 173 19.61 -13.95 7.58
N PRO A 174 20.68 -13.81 6.76
CA PRO A 174 20.55 -13.57 5.33
C PRO A 174 19.93 -14.73 4.53
N LEU A 175 19.80 -15.92 5.12
CA LEU A 175 19.15 -17.09 4.51
C LEU A 175 17.63 -17.10 4.74
N TYR A 176 17.08 -16.18 5.53
CA TYR A 176 15.65 -16.08 5.80
C TYR A 176 14.77 -16.04 4.53
N PRO A 177 15.10 -15.29 3.45
CA PRO A 177 14.28 -15.30 2.23
C PRO A 177 14.18 -16.69 1.59
N ASN A 178 15.28 -17.47 1.61
CA ASN A 178 15.29 -18.83 1.09
C ASN A 178 14.47 -19.76 1.99
N PHE A 179 14.57 -19.60 3.31
CA PHE A 179 13.74 -20.34 4.27
C PHE A 179 12.25 -20.11 4.05
N VAL A 180 11.84 -18.85 3.82
CA VAL A 180 10.45 -18.50 3.51
C VAL A 180 10.00 -19.15 2.20
N SER A 181 10.83 -19.14 1.17
CA SER A 181 10.49 -19.72 -0.14
C SER A 181 10.19 -21.22 -0.09
N ILE A 182 10.79 -21.95 0.86
CA ILE A 182 10.54 -23.38 1.08
C ILE A 182 9.20 -23.62 1.80
N LEU A 183 8.83 -22.71 2.71
CA LEU A 183 7.58 -22.80 3.49
C LEU A 183 6.37 -22.22 2.76
N SER A 184 6.59 -21.29 1.83
CA SER A 184 5.52 -20.66 1.07
C SER A 184 5.13 -21.52 -0.13
N VAL A 185 3.87 -21.94 -0.19
CA VAL A 185 3.25 -22.31 -1.47
C VAL A 185 3.02 -21.00 -2.22
N PRO A 186 3.46 -20.85 -3.48
CA PRO A 186 3.14 -19.66 -4.25
C PRO A 186 1.61 -19.54 -4.34
N LEU A 187 1.05 -18.47 -3.76
CA LEU A 187 -0.32 -18.09 -4.05
C LEU A 187 -0.39 -17.74 -5.53
N SER A 188 -0.84 -18.67 -6.36
CA SER A 188 -1.06 -18.49 -7.79
C SER A 188 -2.29 -17.63 -8.11
N HIS A 189 -2.91 -17.01 -7.11
CA HIS A 189 -4.04 -16.10 -7.28
C HIS A 189 -3.63 -14.68 -6.92
N SER A 190 -3.40 -13.86 -7.95
CA SER A 190 -3.36 -12.40 -7.84
C SER A 190 -4.74 -11.91 -7.45
N PHE A 191 -4.93 -11.63 -6.16
CA PHE A 191 -6.23 -11.34 -5.52
C PHE A 191 -6.96 -10.07 -5.98
N LEU A 192 -6.39 -9.32 -6.90
CA LEU A 192 -7.07 -8.22 -7.57
C LEU A 192 -6.72 -8.32 -9.05
N ASP A 193 -7.41 -9.22 -9.76
CA ASP A 193 -7.63 -9.10 -11.20
C ASP A 193 -8.57 -7.90 -11.45
N VAL A 194 -8.30 -6.76 -10.82
CA VAL A 194 -8.93 -5.48 -11.07
C VAL A 194 -7.84 -4.51 -11.50
N THR A 195 -8.17 -3.70 -12.50
CA THR A 195 -7.35 -2.58 -12.94
C THR A 195 -8.02 -1.30 -12.50
N VAL A 196 -7.25 -0.44 -11.84
CA VAL A 196 -7.72 0.89 -11.44
C VAL A 196 -7.41 1.83 -12.59
N ILE A 197 -8.46 2.28 -13.28
CA ILE A 197 -8.37 3.28 -14.33
C ILE A 197 -8.65 4.64 -13.71
N TYR A 198 -7.70 5.57 -13.84
CA TYR A 198 -7.87 6.94 -13.39
C TYR A 198 -7.57 7.94 -14.51
N GLY A 199 -8.19 9.11 -14.48
CA GLY A 199 -7.89 10.15 -15.45
C GLY A 199 -8.80 11.35 -15.35
N ASN A 200 -8.61 12.32 -16.23
CA ASN A 200 -9.41 13.53 -16.27
C ASN A 200 -10.54 13.36 -17.28
N ILE A 201 -11.69 13.95 -16.96
CA ILE A 201 -12.75 14.14 -17.94
C ILE A 201 -12.68 15.56 -18.48
N VAL A 202 -12.59 15.65 -19.80
CA VAL A 202 -12.59 16.91 -20.53
C VAL A 202 -13.76 16.93 -21.51
N THR A 203 -14.26 18.11 -21.83
CA THR A 203 -15.10 18.31 -23.02
C THR A 203 -14.24 18.10 -24.26
N ASP A 204 -14.88 17.86 -25.39
CA ASP A 204 -14.16 17.72 -26.67
C ASP A 204 -13.43 19.01 -27.12
N LEU A 205 -13.67 20.13 -26.43
CA LEU A 205 -12.94 21.40 -26.57
C LEU A 205 -11.80 21.58 -25.55
N GLY A 206 -11.51 20.56 -24.73
CA GLY A 206 -10.40 20.53 -23.78
C GLY A 206 -10.70 21.15 -22.41
N TYR A 207 -11.93 21.60 -22.14
CA TYR A 207 -12.29 22.13 -20.82
C TYR A 207 -12.54 21.00 -19.82
N ARG A 208 -12.01 21.12 -18.60
CA ARG A 208 -12.19 20.11 -17.56
C ARG A 208 -13.63 20.10 -17.04
N VAL A 209 -14.17 18.90 -16.89
CA VAL A 209 -15.48 18.65 -16.29
C VAL A 209 -15.27 18.27 -14.82
N LEU A 210 -15.64 19.16 -13.90
CA LEU A 210 -15.30 19.03 -12.47
C LEU A 210 -16.25 18.11 -11.68
N GLU A 211 -17.47 17.97 -12.15
CA GLU A 211 -18.53 17.20 -11.51
C GLU A 211 -19.26 16.38 -12.57
N GLY A 212 -19.95 15.32 -12.17
CA GLY A 212 -20.73 14.48 -13.07
C GLY A 212 -20.57 13.01 -12.76
N TYR A 213 -21.01 12.19 -13.71
CA TYR A 213 -21.03 10.75 -13.54
C TYR A 213 -20.50 10.04 -14.78
N VAL A 214 -19.93 8.86 -14.56
CA VAL A 214 -19.46 7.97 -15.61
C VAL A 214 -20.08 6.60 -15.47
N GLY A 215 -20.31 5.95 -16.60
CA GLY A 215 -20.77 4.58 -16.66
C GLY A 215 -20.08 3.82 -17.77
N LEU A 216 -19.88 2.53 -17.55
CA LEU A 216 -19.26 1.63 -18.51
C LEU A 216 -20.30 0.66 -19.06
N GLU A 217 -20.47 0.61 -20.37
CA GLU A 217 -21.29 -0.41 -21.03
C GLU A 217 -20.40 -1.54 -21.54
N VAL A 218 -20.67 -2.77 -21.10
CA VAL A 218 -19.98 -3.98 -21.55
C VAL A 218 -21.02 -5.01 -21.91
N GLU A 219 -20.94 -5.59 -23.11
CA GLU A 219 -21.90 -6.62 -23.60
C GLU A 219 -23.37 -6.18 -23.46
N ASN A 220 -23.69 -4.93 -23.84
CA ASN A 220 -25.02 -4.32 -23.73
C ASN A 220 -25.55 -4.19 -22.29
N LYS A 221 -24.71 -4.36 -21.27
CA LYS A 221 -25.04 -4.10 -19.87
C LYS A 221 -24.36 -2.82 -19.43
N TYR A 222 -25.15 -1.83 -19.04
CA TYR A 222 -24.66 -0.58 -18.44
C TYR A 222 -24.32 -0.79 -16.96
N ILE A 223 -23.10 -0.44 -16.59
CA ILE A 223 -22.54 -0.51 -15.24
C ILE A 223 -22.21 0.92 -14.81
N GLY A 224 -23.10 1.54 -14.04
CA GLY A 224 -23.03 2.95 -13.66
C GLY A 224 -24.39 3.44 -13.16
N PRO A 225 -24.49 4.69 -12.69
CA PRO A 225 -23.54 5.78 -12.84
C PRO A 225 -22.64 5.91 -11.59
N ALA A 226 -21.42 6.38 -11.79
CA ALA A 226 -20.47 6.63 -10.70
C ALA A 226 -19.99 8.06 -10.70
N LYS A 227 -20.01 8.65 -9.51
CA LYS A 227 -19.67 10.05 -9.33
C LYS A 227 -18.17 10.27 -9.54
N LEU A 228 -17.84 11.38 -10.20
CA LEU A 228 -16.44 11.83 -10.28
C LEU A 228 -15.89 12.18 -8.89
N ALA A 229 -14.60 11.93 -8.71
CA ALA A 229 -13.88 12.37 -7.54
C ALA A 229 -13.75 13.91 -7.53
N PRO A 230 -13.48 14.53 -6.36
CA PRO A 230 -13.23 15.97 -6.28
C PRO A 230 -12.18 16.40 -7.32
N ASN A 231 -12.43 17.52 -8.00
CA ASN A 231 -11.63 18.06 -9.10
C ASN A 231 -11.82 17.39 -10.48
N GLY A 232 -12.87 16.60 -10.69
CA GLY A 232 -13.22 16.06 -12.02
C GLY A 232 -12.42 14.83 -12.43
N HIS A 233 -11.81 14.16 -11.46
CA HIS A 233 -11.08 12.93 -11.72
C HIS A 233 -12.04 11.75 -11.81
N MET A 234 -11.88 10.97 -12.87
CA MET A 234 -12.48 9.67 -13.02
C MET A 234 -11.66 8.64 -12.24
N LEU A 235 -12.35 7.77 -11.50
CA LEU A 235 -11.76 6.59 -10.85
C LEU A 235 -12.68 5.40 -11.13
N LEU A 236 -12.20 4.43 -11.92
CA LEU A 236 -12.89 3.19 -12.24
C LEU A 236 -12.08 2.02 -11.73
N ILE A 237 -12.70 1.10 -11.00
CA ILE A 237 -12.12 -0.18 -10.62
C ILE A 237 -12.80 -1.25 -11.47
N VAL A 238 -12.08 -1.77 -12.46
CA VAL A 238 -12.63 -2.69 -13.47
C VAL A 238 -12.03 -4.07 -13.31
N ASN A 239 -12.87 -5.10 -13.15
CA ASN A 239 -12.42 -6.48 -13.16
C ASN A 239 -11.86 -6.86 -14.54
N LYS A 240 -10.76 -7.60 -14.58
CA LYS A 240 -10.04 -8.04 -15.78
C LYS A 240 -10.92 -8.80 -16.75
N LYS A 241 -11.94 -9.53 -16.28
CA LYS A 241 -12.96 -10.14 -17.13
C LYS A 241 -13.63 -9.14 -18.08
N TYR A 242 -13.71 -7.86 -17.71
CA TYR A 242 -14.28 -6.79 -18.51
C TYR A 242 -13.23 -5.97 -19.27
N LEU A 243 -11.94 -6.07 -18.94
CA LEU A 243 -10.87 -5.31 -19.60
C LEU A 243 -10.62 -5.78 -21.04
N ASP A 244 -10.73 -7.09 -21.26
CA ASP A 244 -10.49 -7.73 -22.56
C ASP A 244 -11.73 -7.78 -23.45
N LYS A 245 -12.83 -7.16 -23.00
CA LYS A 245 -14.09 -7.08 -23.73
C LYS A 245 -14.26 -5.69 -24.37
N PRO A 246 -14.95 -5.61 -25.52
CA PRO A 246 -15.34 -4.33 -26.09
C PRO A 246 -16.25 -3.59 -25.11
N SER A 247 -15.86 -2.37 -24.78
CA SER A 247 -16.55 -1.54 -23.80
C SER A 247 -16.71 -0.12 -24.31
N THR A 248 -17.81 0.53 -23.92
CA THR A 248 -18.08 1.93 -24.22
C THR A 248 -18.23 2.69 -22.92
N LEU A 249 -17.45 3.74 -22.75
CA LEU A 249 -17.56 4.64 -21.61
C LEU A 249 -18.53 5.78 -21.96
N TYR A 250 -19.49 6.02 -21.09
CA TYR A 250 -20.42 7.14 -21.16
C TYR A 250 -20.18 8.11 -20.03
N PHE A 251 -20.44 9.38 -20.31
CA PHE A 251 -20.64 10.39 -19.29
C PHE A 251 -22.15 10.59 -19.09
N ASP A 252 -22.63 10.45 -17.86
CA ASP A 252 -24.05 10.50 -17.51
C ASP A 252 -24.33 11.79 -16.73
N ALA A 253 -25.26 12.59 -17.25
CA ALA A 253 -25.61 13.88 -16.67
C ALA A 253 -27.05 14.27 -17.02
N SER A 254 -27.87 14.57 -16.01
CA SER A 254 -29.25 15.04 -16.17
C SER A 254 -30.09 14.18 -17.12
N SER A 255 -30.08 12.85 -16.93
CA SER A 255 -30.77 11.84 -17.77
C SER A 255 -30.20 11.68 -19.20
N HIS A 256 -29.07 12.31 -19.53
CA HIS A 256 -28.45 12.22 -20.84
C HIS A 256 -27.15 11.41 -20.74
N ARG A 257 -26.99 10.46 -21.67
CA ARG A 257 -25.76 9.68 -21.83
C ARG A 257 -24.95 10.24 -22.98
N PHE A 258 -23.84 10.88 -22.66
CA PHE A 258 -22.93 11.43 -23.64
C PHE A 258 -21.89 10.40 -24.04
N TYR A 259 -21.73 10.22 -25.36
CA TYR A 259 -20.64 9.42 -25.90
C TYR A 259 -19.30 10.08 -25.60
N THR A 260 -18.31 9.26 -25.27
CA THR A 260 -16.94 9.71 -25.08
C THR A 260 -16.06 9.36 -26.29
N ASN A 261 -14.78 9.67 -26.23
CA ASN A 261 -13.77 9.14 -27.15
C ASN A 261 -13.52 7.62 -26.98
N LEU A 262 -14.02 7.01 -25.89
CA LEU A 262 -13.87 5.58 -25.60
C LEU A 262 -15.13 4.80 -25.98
N THR A 263 -15.34 4.58 -27.28
CA THR A 263 -16.48 3.82 -27.82
C THR A 263 -16.03 2.52 -28.45
N ASN A 264 -16.56 1.39 -27.97
CA ASN A 264 -16.24 0.05 -28.47
C ASN A 264 -14.73 -0.27 -28.44
N ILE A 265 -14.08 0.02 -27.30
CA ILE A 265 -12.64 -0.17 -27.11
C ILE A 265 -12.38 -1.26 -26.08
N ILE A 266 -11.31 -2.02 -26.31
CA ILE A 266 -10.75 -2.97 -25.36
C ILE A 266 -9.83 -2.20 -24.40
N LEU A 267 -10.23 -2.08 -23.13
CA LEU A 267 -9.53 -1.25 -22.14
C LEU A 267 -8.11 -1.77 -21.84
N SER A 268 -7.86 -3.08 -21.95
CA SER A 268 -6.52 -3.64 -21.71
C SER A 268 -5.47 -3.09 -22.67
N ASN A 269 -5.83 -2.77 -23.92
CA ASN A 269 -4.94 -2.18 -24.91
C ASN A 269 -4.53 -0.73 -24.59
N LEU A 270 -5.35 -0.01 -23.82
CA LEU A 270 -5.02 1.34 -23.36
C LEU A 270 -4.11 1.33 -22.12
N CYS A 271 -4.02 0.18 -21.44
CA CYS A 271 -3.33 0.00 -20.17
C CYS A 271 -2.01 -0.78 -20.31
N LEU A 272 -1.15 -0.38 -21.26
CA LEU A 272 0.11 -1.05 -21.58
C LEU A 272 1.22 -0.82 -20.53
N ASN A 273 1.24 0.35 -19.87
CA ASN A 273 2.20 0.65 -18.80
C ASN A 273 1.57 0.37 -17.43
N ARG A 274 1.46 -0.91 -17.08
CA ARG A 274 1.03 -1.32 -15.74
C ARG A 274 2.15 -1.04 -14.75
N SER A 275 1.92 -0.12 -13.83
CA SER A 275 2.76 -0.01 -12.62
C SER A 275 2.54 -1.25 -11.74
N THR A 276 3.38 -1.42 -10.71
CA THR A 276 3.30 -2.50 -9.70
C THR A 276 1.95 -2.61 -8.97
N LEU A 277 1.01 -1.67 -9.21
CA LEU A 277 -0.31 -1.58 -8.58
C LEU A 277 -1.49 -1.79 -9.56
N ASN A 278 -1.27 -2.29 -10.79
CA ASN A 278 -2.31 -2.42 -11.83
C ASN A 278 -3.12 -1.11 -12.04
N MET A 279 -2.44 0.03 -11.95
CA MET A 279 -3.05 1.34 -12.20
C MET A 279 -2.80 1.75 -13.65
N CYS A 280 -3.84 2.29 -14.28
CA CYS A 280 -3.85 2.73 -15.68
C CYS A 280 -4.39 4.15 -15.75
N ARG A 281 -3.70 5.02 -16.51
CA ARG A 281 -4.16 6.39 -16.72
C ARG A 281 -4.84 6.53 -18.07
N ILE A 282 -6.11 6.95 -18.09
CA ILE A 282 -6.87 7.21 -19.33
C ILE A 282 -7.64 8.52 -19.18
N ASP A 283 -7.26 9.53 -19.97
CA ASP A 283 -7.98 10.80 -20.06
C ASP A 283 -9.14 10.66 -21.10
N VAL A 284 -10.32 11.17 -20.73
CA VAL A 284 -11.59 10.92 -21.45
C VAL A 284 -12.15 12.24 -21.98
N ALA A 285 -12.53 12.27 -23.25
CA ALA A 285 -13.19 13.42 -23.89
C ALA A 285 -14.68 13.14 -24.09
N VAL A 286 -15.54 14.04 -23.63
CA VAL A 286 -17.01 13.95 -23.75
C VAL A 286 -17.50 14.78 -24.93
N LYS A 287 -18.22 14.15 -25.86
CA LYS A 287 -18.70 14.81 -27.08
C LYS A 287 -19.98 15.60 -26.83
N GLY A 288 -20.06 16.81 -27.36
CA GLY A 288 -21.25 17.68 -27.31
C GLY A 288 -21.55 18.35 -25.96
N LEU A 289 -20.94 17.90 -24.86
CA LEU A 289 -21.07 18.53 -23.55
C LEU A 289 -20.32 19.86 -23.50
N LEU A 290 -20.99 20.94 -23.08
CA LEU A 290 -20.36 22.24 -22.85
C LEU A 290 -20.09 22.47 -21.38
N TYR A 291 -21.07 22.16 -20.53
CA TYR A 291 -20.99 22.42 -19.11
C TYR A 291 -21.90 21.49 -18.30
N TYR A 292 -21.44 21.11 -17.11
CA TYR A 292 -22.23 20.38 -16.13
C TYR A 292 -21.98 20.94 -14.73
N ARG A 293 -23.05 21.10 -13.94
CA ARG A 293 -22.98 21.40 -12.50
C ARG A 293 -24.25 20.92 -11.81
N LYS A 294 -24.12 20.05 -10.80
CA LYS A 294 -25.19 19.64 -9.86
C LYS A 294 -26.59 19.56 -10.48
N GLY A 295 -26.79 18.65 -11.44
CA GLY A 295 -28.10 18.43 -12.08
C GLY A 295 -28.46 19.38 -13.22
N MET A 296 -27.64 20.39 -13.51
CA MET A 296 -27.75 21.22 -14.70
C MET A 296 -26.71 20.81 -15.75
N THR A 297 -27.19 20.48 -16.95
CA THR A 297 -26.37 20.10 -18.09
C THR A 297 -26.65 21.02 -19.26
N ILE A 298 -25.59 21.59 -19.83
CA ILE A 298 -25.65 22.40 -21.05
C ILE A 298 -24.85 21.66 -22.12
N HIS A 299 -25.52 21.35 -23.23
CA HIS A 299 -24.89 20.68 -24.37
C HIS A 299 -25.42 21.22 -25.69
N MET A 300 -24.67 21.02 -26.76
CA MET A 300 -25.03 21.50 -28.09
C MET A 300 -24.82 20.42 -29.14
N THR A 301 -25.75 20.34 -30.09
CA THR A 301 -25.62 19.49 -31.28
C THR A 301 -25.95 20.30 -32.54
N PRO A 302 -25.08 20.32 -33.58
CA PRO A 302 -23.71 19.79 -33.58
C PRO A 302 -22.80 20.59 -32.64
N GLN A 303 -21.61 20.03 -32.36
CA GLN A 303 -20.63 20.64 -31.48
C GLN A 303 -20.17 22.01 -31.99
N PRO A 304 -20.03 23.02 -31.12
CA PRO A 304 -19.55 24.33 -31.55
C PRO A 304 -18.07 24.27 -31.94
N GLN A 305 -17.67 25.11 -32.91
CA GLN A 305 -16.28 25.26 -33.32
C GLN A 305 -15.43 25.88 -32.20
N PHE A 306 -16.05 26.70 -31.37
CA PHE A 306 -15.41 27.47 -30.31
C PHE A 306 -16.38 27.62 -29.14
N LEU A 307 -15.85 27.49 -27.93
CA LEU A 307 -16.50 27.78 -26.67
C LEU A 307 -15.52 28.61 -25.84
N GLU A 308 -15.98 29.72 -25.27
CA GLU A 308 -15.25 30.50 -24.29
C GLU A 308 -16.17 30.72 -23.09
N ILE A 309 -15.74 30.25 -21.93
CA ILE A 309 -16.44 30.46 -20.66
C ILE A 309 -16.04 31.85 -20.16
N LEU A 310 -17.00 32.78 -20.16
CA LEU A 310 -16.77 34.18 -19.75
C LEU A 310 -16.88 34.33 -18.23
N GLU A 311 -17.87 33.68 -17.63
CA GLU A 311 -18.20 33.86 -16.21
C GLU A 311 -18.91 32.61 -15.66
N ILE A 312 -18.49 32.16 -14.48
CA ILE A 312 -19.18 31.12 -13.71
C ILE A 312 -19.25 31.61 -12.27
N GLU A 313 -20.45 32.02 -11.83
CA GLU A 313 -20.74 32.33 -10.43
C GLU A 313 -21.66 31.26 -9.82
N SER A 314 -22.08 31.45 -8.57
CA SER A 314 -23.05 30.57 -7.91
C SER A 314 -24.39 30.50 -8.65
N ASN A 315 -24.85 31.64 -9.19
CA ASN A 315 -26.20 31.81 -9.73
C ASN A 315 -26.23 32.32 -11.19
N SER A 316 -25.06 32.43 -11.83
CA SER A 316 -24.93 32.93 -13.20
C SER A 316 -23.87 32.11 -13.96
N ILE A 317 -24.13 31.85 -15.24
CA ILE A 317 -23.17 31.24 -16.17
C ILE A 317 -23.24 32.01 -17.48
N SER A 318 -22.09 32.46 -17.96
CA SER A 318 -21.96 33.19 -19.21
C SER A 318 -20.93 32.52 -20.10
N PHE A 319 -21.29 32.20 -21.34
CA PHE A 319 -20.37 31.61 -22.31
C PHE A 319 -20.62 32.11 -23.72
N LYS A 320 -19.57 32.09 -24.54
CA LYS A 320 -19.60 32.49 -25.94
C LYS A 320 -19.33 31.28 -26.82
N VAL A 321 -20.21 31.03 -27.80
CA VAL A 321 -20.11 29.90 -28.72
C VAL A 321 -20.11 30.36 -30.17
N LYS A 322 -19.42 29.60 -31.03
CA LYS A 322 -19.47 29.77 -32.48
C LYS A 322 -20.00 28.51 -33.16
N LEU A 323 -21.08 28.66 -33.93
CA LEU A 323 -21.72 27.62 -34.73
C LEU A 323 -21.41 27.82 -36.22
N GLN A 324 -21.11 26.72 -36.93
CA GLN A 324 -20.91 26.74 -38.40
C GLN A 324 -22.16 26.34 -39.18
N SER A 325 -23.02 25.53 -38.59
CA SER A 325 -24.29 25.07 -39.16
C SER A 325 -25.42 25.37 -38.18
N ASN A 326 -26.67 25.19 -38.63
CA ASN A 326 -27.81 25.15 -37.71
C ASN A 326 -27.52 24.13 -36.60
N GLY A 327 -27.82 24.50 -35.37
CA GLY A 327 -27.65 23.66 -34.20
C GLY A 327 -28.69 23.96 -33.15
N SER A 328 -28.69 23.16 -32.10
CA SER A 328 -29.61 23.31 -30.98
C SER A 328 -28.83 23.35 -29.68
N LEU A 329 -29.15 24.33 -28.84
CA LEU A 329 -28.71 24.40 -27.46
C LEU A 329 -29.69 23.63 -26.60
N TYR A 330 -29.18 22.65 -25.89
CA TYR A 330 -29.94 21.83 -24.96
C TYR A 330 -29.58 22.24 -23.54
N LEU A 331 -30.60 22.59 -22.79
CA LEU A 331 -30.51 22.97 -21.39
C LEU A 331 -31.35 21.99 -20.58
N SER A 332 -30.68 21.01 -19.98
CA SER A 332 -31.32 19.98 -19.15
C SER A 332 -31.11 20.33 -17.69
N ILE A 333 -32.19 20.69 -16.98
CA ILE A 333 -32.12 21.14 -15.59
C ILE A 333 -33.12 20.40 -14.71
N VAL A 334 -32.68 20.03 -13.51
CA VAL A 334 -33.56 19.49 -12.45
C VAL A 334 -34.56 20.53 -11.95
N ASN A 335 -35.73 20.08 -11.49
CA ASN A 335 -36.87 20.95 -11.17
C ASN A 335 -36.61 21.95 -10.01
N GLN A 336 -35.58 21.72 -9.20
CA GLN A 336 -35.19 22.60 -8.11
C GLN A 336 -34.55 23.91 -8.59
N TYR A 337 -34.09 23.98 -9.84
CA TYR A 337 -33.62 25.24 -10.41
C TYR A 337 -34.78 26.03 -10.99
N LYS A 338 -34.83 27.31 -10.60
CA LYS A 338 -35.67 28.32 -11.24
C LYS A 338 -34.79 29.17 -12.15
N ILE A 339 -35.02 29.10 -13.46
CA ILE A 339 -34.32 29.94 -14.43
C ILE A 339 -34.92 31.35 -14.33
N ASN A 340 -34.09 32.31 -13.96
CA ASN A 340 -34.47 33.72 -13.81
C ASN A 340 -34.16 34.53 -15.07
N LEU A 341 -33.11 34.18 -15.81
CA LEU A 341 -32.75 34.82 -17.09
C LEU A 341 -32.04 33.86 -18.03
N ILE A 342 -32.46 33.83 -19.29
CA ILE A 342 -31.64 33.33 -20.40
C ILE A 342 -31.62 34.45 -21.43
N SER A 343 -30.45 35.03 -21.67
CA SER A 343 -30.24 35.94 -22.79
C SER A 343 -29.26 35.34 -23.77
N ILE A 344 -29.64 35.37 -25.05
CA ILE A 344 -28.79 34.99 -26.17
C ILE A 344 -28.57 36.27 -26.96
N ASN A 345 -27.33 36.75 -27.05
CA ASN A 345 -26.97 38.04 -27.67
C ASN A 345 -27.78 39.25 -27.15
N ASN A 346 -28.23 39.22 -25.89
CA ASN A 346 -29.09 40.24 -25.27
C ASN A 346 -30.47 40.46 -25.94
N THR A 347 -30.94 39.54 -26.79
CA THR A 347 -32.19 39.72 -27.56
C THR A 347 -33.34 38.81 -27.15
N ILE A 348 -33.08 37.68 -26.49
CA ILE A 348 -34.11 36.74 -26.03
C ILE A 348 -34.33 36.94 -24.52
N ASN A 349 -35.58 37.14 -24.09
CA ASN A 349 -36.00 37.26 -22.68
C ASN A 349 -36.89 36.06 -22.28
N ILE A 350 -36.97 35.79 -20.97
CA ILE A 350 -37.48 34.56 -20.32
C ILE A 350 -38.93 34.18 -20.61
N ASP A 351 -39.76 35.14 -21.02
CA ASP A 351 -41.23 34.97 -21.03
C ASP A 351 -41.72 33.83 -21.94
N ASP A 352 -40.86 33.35 -22.86
CA ASP A 352 -41.13 32.26 -23.80
C ASP A 352 -40.44 30.92 -23.47
N LEU A 353 -39.79 30.77 -22.30
CA LEU A 353 -39.04 29.55 -21.98
C LEU A 353 -39.89 28.26 -22.07
N ALA A 354 -41.18 28.38 -21.71
CA ALA A 354 -42.14 27.29 -21.83
C ALA A 354 -42.32 26.79 -23.28
N LYS A 355 -42.15 27.66 -24.29
CA LYS A 355 -42.22 27.29 -25.72
C LYS A 355 -41.06 26.40 -26.15
N TYR A 356 -39.92 26.51 -25.46
CA TYR A 356 -38.71 25.74 -25.76
C TYR A 356 -38.61 24.43 -24.95
N ARG A 357 -39.57 24.13 -24.08
CA ARG A 357 -39.58 22.87 -23.32
C ARG A 357 -39.83 21.71 -24.29
N ALA A 358 -38.86 20.81 -24.39
CA ALA A 358 -38.98 19.63 -25.26
C ALA A 358 -39.57 18.43 -24.53
N TYR A 359 -39.03 18.06 -23.37
CA TYR A 359 -39.50 16.92 -22.59
C TYR A 359 -39.11 17.01 -21.11
N GLY A 360 -39.85 16.29 -20.26
CA GLY A 360 -39.48 16.03 -18.87
C GLY A 360 -38.78 14.68 -18.76
N TRP A 361 -37.94 14.53 -17.74
CA TRP A 361 -37.19 13.31 -17.48
C TRP A 361 -37.04 13.05 -15.98
N ILE A 362 -36.68 11.82 -15.64
CA ILE A 362 -36.37 11.40 -14.28
C ILE A 362 -34.99 10.75 -14.32
N TRP A 363 -34.04 11.32 -13.60
CA TRP A 363 -32.67 10.86 -13.48
C TRP A 363 -32.45 10.29 -12.09
N TYR A 364 -32.59 8.98 -11.93
CA TYR A 364 -32.39 8.29 -10.64
C TYR A 364 -33.18 8.94 -9.49
N ASN A 365 -34.51 9.03 -9.67
CA ASN A 365 -35.46 9.73 -8.78
C ASN A 365 -35.33 11.25 -8.72
N VAL A 366 -34.48 11.87 -9.55
CA VAL A 366 -34.40 13.32 -9.68
C VAL A 366 -35.17 13.79 -10.92
N PRO A 367 -36.33 14.46 -10.76
CA PRO A 367 -37.10 14.94 -11.90
C PRO A 367 -36.51 16.25 -12.47
N GLY A 368 -36.55 16.38 -13.79
CA GLY A 368 -36.06 17.56 -14.49
C GLY A 368 -36.73 17.77 -15.84
N ASN A 369 -36.33 18.85 -16.52
CA ASN A 369 -36.82 19.23 -17.83
C ASN A 369 -35.67 19.59 -18.76
N THR A 370 -35.85 19.31 -20.05
CA THR A 370 -34.93 19.73 -21.11
C THR A 370 -35.60 20.78 -21.97
N TYR A 371 -34.88 21.88 -22.18
CA TYR A 371 -35.25 22.95 -23.10
C TYR A 371 -34.32 22.92 -24.32
N VAL A 372 -34.89 23.07 -25.51
CA VAL A 372 -34.16 23.00 -26.78
C VAL A 372 -34.35 24.31 -27.52
N ILE A 373 -33.26 25.07 -27.65
CA ILE A 373 -33.26 26.37 -28.30
C ILE A 373 -32.52 26.24 -29.64
N PRO A 374 -33.22 26.37 -30.78
CA PRO A 374 -32.58 26.32 -32.08
C PRO A 374 -31.74 27.58 -32.30
N LEU A 375 -30.52 27.40 -32.82
CA LEU A 375 -29.55 28.44 -33.13
C LEU A 375 -29.13 28.32 -34.61
N THR A 376 -29.09 29.45 -35.29
CA THR A 376 -28.55 29.55 -36.65
C THR A 376 -27.01 29.60 -36.60
N PRO A 377 -26.29 29.49 -37.74
CA PRO A 377 -24.86 29.72 -37.79
C PRO A 377 -24.52 31.14 -37.34
N GLY A 378 -23.53 31.28 -36.46
CA GLY A 378 -23.19 32.57 -35.89
C GLY A 378 -22.37 32.49 -34.61
N ILE A 379 -22.08 33.66 -34.04
CA ILE A 379 -21.46 33.80 -32.72
C ILE A 379 -22.55 34.23 -31.74
N TYR A 380 -22.68 33.49 -30.65
CA TYR A 380 -23.68 33.75 -29.62
C TYR A 380 -23.01 33.88 -28.27
N THR A 381 -23.37 34.92 -27.53
CA THR A 381 -23.11 35.05 -26.11
C THR A 381 -24.37 34.64 -25.36
N ILE A 382 -24.26 33.62 -24.53
CA ILE A 382 -25.36 33.04 -23.77
C ILE A 382 -25.12 33.34 -22.30
N HIS A 383 -26.07 34.06 -21.69
CA HIS A 383 -26.08 34.33 -20.26
C HIS A 383 -27.26 33.62 -19.61
N LEU A 384 -26.98 32.85 -18.58
CA LEU A 384 -27.96 32.06 -17.85
C LEU A 384 -27.89 32.45 -16.36
N LYS A 385 -28.97 33.04 -15.84
CA LYS A 385 -29.14 33.37 -14.43
C LYS A 385 -30.21 32.47 -13.83
N PHE A 386 -29.93 31.85 -12.70
CA PHE A 386 -30.81 30.88 -12.06
C PHE A 386 -30.76 31.02 -10.55
N GLU A 387 -31.76 30.45 -9.91
CA GLU A 387 -31.88 30.36 -8.47
C GLU A 387 -32.19 28.92 -8.08
N VAL A 388 -31.60 28.48 -6.97
CA VAL A 388 -31.76 27.13 -6.45
C VAL A 388 -32.76 27.17 -5.30
N SER A 389 -33.93 26.56 -5.50
CA SER A 389 -35.00 26.53 -4.50
C SER A 389 -34.71 25.60 -3.31
N SER A 390 -33.97 24.51 -3.55
CA SER A 390 -33.48 23.60 -2.52
C SER A 390 -32.18 22.95 -2.96
N LEU A 391 -31.27 22.74 -2.01
CA LEU A 391 -30.02 22.01 -2.24
C LEU A 391 -30.22 20.49 -2.22
N GLU A 392 -31.36 20.01 -1.73
CA GLU A 392 -31.71 18.60 -1.71
C GLU A 392 -32.33 18.14 -3.04
N GLY A 393 -31.95 16.96 -3.50
CA GLY A 393 -32.47 16.38 -4.75
C GLY A 393 -31.92 17.00 -6.03
N LEU A 394 -30.78 17.72 -5.98
CA LEU A 394 -30.09 18.21 -7.18
C LEU A 394 -29.30 17.11 -7.92
N GLU A 395 -28.94 16.05 -7.20
CA GLU A 395 -28.16 14.92 -7.68
C GLU A 395 -28.81 13.60 -7.25
N PRO A 396 -28.58 12.49 -7.98
CA PRO A 396 -29.01 11.15 -7.61
C PRO A 396 -28.63 10.80 -6.16
N SER A 397 -29.55 10.14 -5.44
CA SER A 397 -29.24 9.61 -4.10
C SER A 397 -28.16 8.52 -4.18
N THR A 398 -27.40 8.35 -3.10
CA THR A 398 -26.31 7.37 -3.00
C THR A 398 -26.76 5.93 -3.24
N ASP A 399 -28.05 5.63 -3.11
CA ASP A 399 -28.62 4.29 -3.32
C ASP A 399 -28.65 3.88 -4.79
N HIS A 400 -28.71 4.88 -5.69
CA HIS A 400 -28.69 4.66 -7.16
C HIS A 400 -27.30 4.83 -7.75
N LEU A 401 -26.35 5.34 -6.96
CA LEU A 401 -24.96 5.40 -7.36
C LEU A 401 -24.37 4.01 -7.16
N TYR A 402 -24.00 3.37 -8.26
CA TYR A 402 -23.06 2.28 -8.14
C TYR A 402 -21.76 2.92 -7.63
N PRO A 403 -21.25 2.58 -6.44
CA PRO A 403 -19.82 2.70 -6.26
C PRO A 403 -19.26 1.90 -7.43
N ILE A 404 -18.37 2.43 -8.27
CA ILE A 404 -17.63 1.57 -9.20
C ILE A 404 -16.64 0.77 -8.36
N ASN A 405 -17.27 -0.21 -7.73
CA ASN A 405 -16.84 -1.40 -7.08
C ASN A 405 -17.51 -2.43 -7.97
N ILE A 406 -16.89 -2.82 -9.08
CA ILE A 406 -17.31 -4.04 -9.79
C ILE A 406 -16.88 -5.21 -8.90
N TYR A 407 -17.64 -5.37 -7.83
CA TYR A 407 -17.66 -6.48 -6.90
C TYR A 407 -19.04 -7.11 -7.09
N GLU A 408 -19.15 -8.02 -8.07
CA GLU A 408 -19.90 -9.23 -7.76
C GLU A 408 -19.03 -9.99 -6.75
N LEU A 409 -19.11 -9.61 -5.47
CA LEU A 409 -18.58 -10.44 -4.39
C LEU A 409 -19.46 -11.68 -4.37
N GLN A 410 -19.08 -12.68 -5.16
CA GLN A 410 -19.58 -14.03 -4.94
C GLN A 410 -19.11 -14.48 -3.54
N PRO A 411 -19.92 -15.25 -2.79
CA PRO A 411 -19.63 -15.69 -1.43
C PRO A 411 -18.32 -16.49 -1.27
N GLU A 412 -17.70 -16.93 -2.38
CA GLU A 412 -16.38 -17.56 -2.41
C GLU A 412 -15.23 -16.59 -2.02
N THR A 413 -15.40 -15.27 -2.24
CA THR A 413 -14.36 -14.25 -2.01
C THR A 413 -14.09 -13.89 -0.54
N VAL A 414 -14.99 -14.22 0.39
CA VAL A 414 -14.74 -14.02 1.84
C VAL A 414 -13.82 -15.12 2.39
N GLY A 415 -13.94 -16.34 1.87
CA GLY A 415 -13.00 -17.43 2.16
C GLY A 415 -11.59 -17.07 1.68
N ASP A 416 -11.50 -16.51 0.48
CA ASP A 416 -10.29 -16.01 -0.14
C ASP A 416 -9.55 -14.92 0.67
N ILE A 417 -10.26 -13.92 1.20
CA ILE A 417 -9.66 -12.89 2.07
C ILE A 417 -9.11 -13.54 3.35
N MET A 418 -9.85 -14.50 3.91
CA MET A 418 -9.38 -15.25 5.08
C MET A 418 -8.17 -16.11 4.74
N ASP A 419 -8.09 -16.71 3.56
CA ASP A 419 -6.94 -17.48 3.11
C ASP A 419 -5.70 -16.60 2.91
N ILE A 420 -5.85 -15.35 2.44
CA ILE A 420 -4.75 -14.38 2.39
C ILE A 420 -4.30 -14.00 3.79
N LEU A 421 -5.22 -13.67 4.70
CA LEU A 421 -4.89 -13.31 6.07
C LEU A 421 -4.23 -14.48 6.80
N THR A 422 -4.67 -15.70 6.50
CA THR A 422 -4.09 -16.94 7.00
C THR A 422 -2.71 -17.17 6.40
N TYR A 423 -2.53 -16.93 5.10
CA TYR A 423 -1.23 -17.01 4.43
C TYR A 423 -0.25 -15.95 4.94
N THR A 424 -0.66 -14.69 5.09
CA THR A 424 0.20 -13.61 5.61
C THR A 424 0.55 -13.85 7.07
N SER A 425 -0.40 -14.29 7.89
CA SER A 425 -0.10 -14.66 9.28
C SER A 425 0.86 -15.85 9.35
N TYR A 426 0.68 -16.87 8.53
CA TYR A 426 1.53 -18.06 8.53
C TYR A 426 2.93 -17.80 7.96
N VAL A 427 3.00 -17.21 6.77
CA VAL A 427 4.26 -17.02 6.06
C VAL A 427 5.10 -15.88 6.65
N GLU A 428 4.52 -14.88 7.30
CA GLU A 428 5.31 -13.76 7.81
C GLU A 428 5.44 -13.76 9.33
N VAL A 429 4.36 -13.98 10.08
CA VAL A 429 4.44 -13.99 11.55
C VAL A 429 5.03 -15.32 12.03
N ILE A 430 4.42 -16.44 11.63
CA ILE A 430 4.83 -17.75 12.12
C ILE A 430 6.21 -18.11 11.57
N SER A 431 6.49 -17.90 10.28
CA SER A 431 7.82 -18.20 9.74
C SER A 431 8.95 -17.38 10.40
N SER A 432 8.74 -16.08 10.65
CA SER A 432 9.75 -15.23 11.29
C SER A 432 10.05 -15.71 12.70
N LEU A 433 9.00 -16.04 13.47
CA LEU A 433 9.13 -16.53 14.84
C LEU A 433 9.76 -17.92 14.88
N LEU A 434 9.36 -18.84 13.99
CA LEU A 434 9.97 -20.16 13.86
C LEU A 434 11.45 -20.05 13.50
N TYR A 435 11.77 -19.17 12.56
CA TYR A 435 13.14 -18.95 12.14
C TYR A 435 14.00 -18.40 13.28
N LEU A 436 13.53 -17.36 13.97
CA LEU A 436 14.22 -16.82 15.15
C LEU A 436 14.37 -17.83 16.27
N SER A 437 13.34 -18.65 16.53
CA SER A 437 13.41 -19.73 17.51
C SER A 437 14.50 -20.73 17.16
N LEU A 438 14.62 -21.10 15.87
CA LEU A 438 15.68 -21.97 15.38
C LEU A 438 17.06 -21.32 15.54
N LEU A 439 17.21 -20.04 15.22
CA LEU A 439 18.46 -19.30 15.43
C LEU A 439 18.84 -19.19 16.91
N MET A 440 17.87 -18.95 17.79
CA MET A 440 18.12 -18.87 19.24
C MET A 440 18.49 -20.24 19.82
N SER A 441 17.81 -21.30 19.40
CA SER A 441 18.09 -22.67 19.81
C SER A 441 19.50 -23.10 19.38
N THR A 442 19.88 -22.82 18.12
CA THR A 442 21.23 -23.12 17.60
C THR A 442 22.30 -22.27 18.28
N SER A 443 22.04 -20.99 18.55
CA SER A 443 22.93 -20.12 19.34
C SER A 443 23.15 -20.66 20.75
N TYR A 444 22.10 -21.13 21.41
CA TYR A 444 22.18 -21.74 22.73
C TYR A 444 22.91 -23.10 22.70
N GLY A 445 22.70 -23.92 21.67
CA GLY A 445 23.44 -25.16 21.45
C GLY A 445 24.94 -24.90 21.30
N LEU A 446 25.31 -23.93 20.46
CA LEU A 446 26.70 -23.54 20.25
C LEU A 446 27.33 -22.94 21.52
N SER A 447 26.58 -22.14 22.30
CA SER A 447 27.10 -21.57 23.56
C SER A 447 27.42 -22.64 24.60
N LYS A 448 26.64 -23.74 24.65
CA LYS A 448 26.97 -24.91 25.47
C LYS A 448 28.28 -25.56 25.05
N LEU A 449 28.54 -25.69 23.75
CA LEU A 449 29.81 -26.22 23.22
C LEU A 449 31.00 -25.32 23.58
N LEU A 450 30.83 -24.00 23.55
CA LEU A 450 31.86 -23.02 23.94
C LEU A 450 32.10 -22.94 25.47
N GLY A 451 31.36 -23.72 26.26
CA GLY A 451 31.61 -23.89 27.69
C GLY A 451 30.60 -23.21 28.62
N SER A 452 29.37 -22.96 28.18
CA SER A 452 28.28 -22.41 29.02
C SER A 452 27.79 -23.36 30.13
N THR A 453 28.25 -24.61 30.22
CA THR A 453 27.63 -25.67 31.05
C THR A 453 28.25 -25.92 32.42
N THR A 454 29.10 -25.03 32.95
CA THR A 454 29.62 -25.21 34.32
C THR A 454 29.16 -24.11 35.25
N ARG A 455 28.03 -24.33 35.94
CA ARG A 455 27.75 -23.59 37.18
C ARG A 455 28.83 -24.00 38.19
N LEU A 456 29.51 -23.01 38.75
CA LEU A 456 30.24 -23.17 40.00
C LEU A 456 29.21 -23.61 41.05
N ARG A 457 29.19 -24.89 41.42
CA ARG A 457 28.69 -25.26 42.74
C ARG A 457 29.73 -24.75 43.73
N LEU A 458 29.50 -23.56 44.27
CA LEU A 458 30.00 -23.24 45.60
C LEU A 458 29.49 -24.37 46.50
N ILE A 459 30.40 -25.14 47.07
CA ILE A 459 30.05 -26.18 48.05
C ILE A 459 29.29 -25.46 49.19
N PRO A 460 28.20 -26.03 49.74
CA PRO A 460 27.53 -25.47 50.91
C PRO A 460 28.47 -25.28 52.10
#